data_AF-A0A519H609-F1
#
_entry.id   AF-A0A519H609-F1
#
_cell.length_a   1.000
_cell.length_b   1.000
_cell.length_c   1.000
_cell.angle_alpha   90.00
_cell.angle_beta   90.00
_cell.angle_gamma   90.00
#
_symmetry.space_group_name_H-M   'P 1'
#
loop_
_entity.id
_entity.type
_entity.pdbx_description
1 polymer ?
#
loop_
_entity_poly.entity_id
_entity_poly.type
_entity_poly.pdbx_seq_one_letter_code
_entity_poly.pdbx_strand_id
1 'polypeptide(L)'
;MRVGDDGVARCAWADGDAEYQRYHDEEWGRPLHGDRPLFEKMSLEGFQAGLSWITILRKRPRFREVFAGFEPEAVAAFGADDVERLMQDAGIIRN
;
A
#
# COMPACT_ATOMS: atom_id res chain seq x y z
N MET A 1 -12.97 18.43 -7.46
CA MET A 1 -11.60 18.69 -6.97
C MET A 1 -11.67 19.63 -5.78
N ARG A 2 -10.69 19.59 -4.87
CA ARG A 2 -10.54 20.52 -3.75
C ARG A 2 -9.14 21.15 -3.81
N VAL A 3 -9.04 22.43 -3.49
CA VAL A 3 -7.76 23.17 -3.48
C VAL A 3 -7.22 23.14 -2.05
N GLY A 4 -6.03 22.59 -1.88
CA GLY A 4 -5.35 22.55 -0.57
C GLY A 4 -4.75 23.90 -0.18
N ASP A 5 -4.26 24.00 1.05
CA ASP A 5 -3.57 25.20 1.57
C ASP A 5 -2.28 25.53 0.80
N ASP A 6 -1.73 24.54 0.10
CA ASP A 6 -0.60 24.66 -0.81
C ASP A 6 -0.98 25.17 -2.21
N GLY A 7 -2.27 25.46 -2.45
CA GLY A 7 -2.80 25.94 -3.73
C GLY A 7 -2.97 24.86 -4.79
N VAL A 8 -2.72 23.58 -4.48
CA VAL A 8 -2.81 22.48 -5.44
C VAL A 8 -4.24 21.91 -5.45
N ALA A 9 -4.83 21.80 -6.64
CA ALA A 9 -6.14 21.17 -6.83
C ALA A 9 -6.01 19.65 -6.93
N ARG A 10 -6.67 18.91 -6.02
CA ARG A 10 -6.64 17.44 -5.96
C ARG A 10 -8.03 16.83 -6.06
N CYS A 11 -8.08 15.52 -6.33
CA CYS A 11 -9.31 14.74 -6.15
C CYS A 11 -9.83 14.85 -4.71
N ALA A 12 -11.15 14.80 -4.52
CA ALA A 12 -11.76 15.07 -3.21
C ALA A 12 -11.34 14.05 -2.13
N TRP A 13 -10.96 12.83 -2.52
CA TRP A 13 -10.51 11.80 -1.60
C TRP A 13 -9.09 12.03 -1.06
N ALA A 14 -8.30 12.89 -1.72
CA ALA A 14 -6.92 13.19 -1.34
C ALA A 14 -6.81 14.38 -0.36
N ASP A 15 -7.94 14.96 0.06
CA ASP A 15 -7.99 16.13 0.92
C ASP A 15 -7.77 15.77 2.40
N GLY A 16 -7.15 16.68 3.16
CA GLY A 16 -7.05 16.60 4.63
C GLY A 16 -5.99 15.69 5.25
N ASP A 17 -5.24 14.88 4.49
CA ASP A 17 -4.15 14.05 5.01
C ASP A 17 -2.91 14.10 4.09
N ALA A 18 -1.75 14.42 4.67
CA ALA A 18 -0.50 14.61 3.93
C ALA A 18 -0.01 13.33 3.20
N GLU A 19 -0.28 12.14 3.76
CA GLU A 19 0.08 10.87 3.11
C GLU A 19 -0.81 10.61 1.88
N TYR A 20 -2.10 10.96 1.96
CA TYR A 20 -2.98 10.91 0.80
C TYR A 20 -2.64 11.95 -0.26
N GLN A 21 -2.29 13.16 0.13
CA GLN A 21 -1.86 14.20 -0.80
C GLN A 21 -0.59 13.76 -1.54
N ARG A 22 0.44 13.29 -0.82
CA ARG A 22 1.67 12.77 -1.43
C ARG A 22 1.36 11.60 -2.36
N TYR A 23 0.60 10.61 -1.90
CA TYR A 23 0.22 9.46 -2.71
C TYR A 23 -0.55 9.85 -3.98
N HIS A 24 -1.50 10.78 -3.87
CA HIS A 24 -2.25 11.32 -4.99
C HIS A 24 -1.33 11.97 -6.02
N ASP A 25 -0.41 12.83 -5.56
CA ASP A 25 0.41 13.64 -6.44
C ASP A 25 1.53 12.84 -7.09
N GLU A 26 2.13 11.91 -6.35
CA GLU A 26 3.38 11.24 -6.75
C GLU A 26 3.18 9.81 -7.25
N GLU A 27 2.04 9.17 -6.98
CA GLU A 27 1.86 7.75 -7.26
C GLU A 27 0.53 7.43 -7.97
N TRP A 28 -0.59 8.03 -7.56
CA TRP A 28 -1.91 7.69 -8.07
C TRP A 28 -2.11 8.15 -9.52
N GLY A 29 -2.59 7.26 -10.37
CA GLY A 29 -2.86 7.55 -11.79
C GLY A 29 -1.60 7.72 -12.65
N ARG A 30 -0.40 7.55 -12.08
CA ARG A 30 0.86 7.53 -12.83
C ARG A 30 1.13 6.14 -13.39
N PRO A 31 1.63 6.00 -14.63
CA PRO A 31 2.01 4.70 -15.18
C PRO A 31 3.01 3.98 -14.26
N LEU A 32 2.70 2.73 -13.92
CA LEU A 32 3.55 1.87 -13.13
C LEU A 32 3.98 0.69 -13.99
N HIS A 33 5.28 0.42 -14.03
CA HIS A 33 5.89 -0.60 -14.88
C HIS A 33 6.79 -1.53 -14.06
N GLY A 34 6.86 -2.79 -14.49
CA GLY A 34 7.67 -3.82 -13.86
C GLY A 34 6.86 -4.70 -12.90
N ASP A 35 7.26 -5.97 -12.82
CA ASP A 35 6.47 -6.99 -12.14
C ASP A 35 6.38 -6.74 -10.64
N ARG A 36 7.50 -6.43 -9.98
CA ARG A 36 7.57 -6.14 -8.54
C ARG A 36 6.67 -4.97 -8.10
N PRO A 37 6.76 -3.76 -8.66
CA PRO A 37 5.89 -2.66 -8.24
C PRO A 37 4.41 -2.91 -8.58
N LEU A 38 4.11 -3.57 -9.70
CA LEU A 38 2.74 -3.96 -10.03
C LEU A 38 2.19 -5.00 -9.04
N PHE A 39 3.00 -6.00 -8.68
CA PHE A 39 2.67 -7.02 -7.70
C PHE A 39 2.41 -6.40 -6.32
N GLU A 40 3.30 -5.53 -5.83
CA GLU A 40 3.08 -4.77 -4.60
C GLU A 40 1.74 -4.03 -4.63
N LYS A 41 1.49 -3.25 -5.68
CA LYS A 41 0.26 -2.46 -5.80
C LYS A 41 -0.98 -3.35 -5.79
N MET A 42 -0.98 -4.42 -6.56
CA MET A 42 -2.12 -5.35 -6.66
C MET A 42 -2.38 -6.08 -5.33
N SER A 43 -1.34 -6.55 -4.65
CA SER A 43 -1.47 -7.18 -3.33
C SER A 43 -2.04 -6.21 -2.30
N LEU A 44 -1.54 -4.96 -2.26
CA LEU A 44 -2.02 -3.94 -1.32
C LEU A 44 -3.49 -3.57 -1.55
N GLU A 45 -3.97 -3.55 -2.80
CA GLU A 45 -5.41 -3.39 -3.11
C GLU A 45 -6.24 -4.57 -2.54
N GLY A 46 -5.70 -5.80 -2.56
CA GLY A 46 -6.35 -6.94 -1.91
C GLY A 46 -6.47 -6.77 -0.40
N PHE A 47 -5.42 -6.30 0.27
CA PHE A 47 -5.44 -6.02 1.72
C PHE A 47 -6.38 -4.88 2.11
N GLN A 48 -6.77 -4.01 1.17
CA GLN A 48 -7.68 -2.90 1.43
C GLN A 48 -9.13 -3.35 1.69
N ALA A 49 -9.54 -4.57 1.36
CA ALA A 49 -10.93 -5.01 1.46
C ALA A 49 -11.54 -4.72 2.85
N GLY A 50 -12.56 -3.85 2.88
CA GLY A 50 -13.25 -3.44 4.12
C GLY A 50 -12.54 -2.35 4.95
N LEU A 51 -11.42 -1.80 4.46
CA LEU A 51 -10.61 -0.78 5.12
C LEU A 51 -10.48 0.49 4.27
N SER A 52 -10.03 1.58 4.88
CA SER A 52 -9.63 2.77 4.13
C SER A 52 -8.24 2.61 3.49
N TRP A 53 -8.02 3.17 2.30
CA TRP A 53 -6.70 3.10 1.63
C TRP A 53 -5.58 3.73 2.46
N ILE A 54 -5.86 4.78 3.24
CA ILE A 54 -4.89 5.41 4.16
C ILE A 54 -4.35 4.43 5.19
N THR A 55 -5.17 3.46 5.63
CA THR A 55 -4.74 2.39 6.54
C THR A 55 -3.65 1.54 5.88
N ILE A 56 -3.84 1.22 4.60
CA ILE A 56 -2.87 0.46 3.81
C ILE A 56 -1.60 1.26 3.56
N LEU A 57 -1.72 2.53 3.15
CA LEU A 57 -0.55 3.40 2.89
C LEU A 57 0.35 3.55 4.13
N ARG A 58 -0.24 3.74 5.31
CA ARG A 58 0.52 3.85 6.57
C ARG A 58 1.18 2.54 6.99
N LYS A 59 0.60 1.38 6.64
CA LYS A 59 1.17 0.04 6.91
C LYS A 59 2.11 -0.45 5.81
N ARG A 60 2.10 0.16 4.63
CA ARG A 60 2.89 -0.22 3.46
C ARG A 60 4.38 -0.43 3.74
N PRO A 61 5.08 0.40 4.54
CA PRO A 61 6.47 0.14 4.90
C PRO A 61 6.66 -1.22 5.58
N ARG A 62 5.78 -1.57 6.52
CA ARG A 62 5.83 -2.87 7.20
C ARG A 62 5.51 -4.01 6.24
N PHE A 63 4.50 -3.85 5.38
CA PHE A 63 4.22 -4.83 4.33
C PHE A 63 5.46 -5.11 3.47
N ARG A 64 6.19 -4.07 3.04
CA ARG A 64 7.44 -4.24 2.30
C ARG A 64 8.47 -5.03 3.10
N GLU A 65 8.65 -4.76 4.39
CA GLU A 65 9.62 -5.51 5.20
C GLU A 65 9.26 -7.00 5.29
N VAL A 66 7.99 -7.32 5.56
CA VAL A 66 7.59 -8.70 5.92
C VAL A 66 7.22 -9.57 4.74
N PHE A 67 6.94 -8.97 3.57
CA PHE A 67 6.73 -9.64 2.29
C PHE A 67 7.97 -9.57 1.38
N ALA A 68 9.18 -9.55 1.94
CA ALA A 68 10.45 -9.55 1.19
C ALA A 68 10.54 -8.43 0.12
N GLY A 69 9.97 -7.28 0.44
CA GLY A 69 9.83 -6.13 -0.44
C GLY A 69 8.98 -6.40 -1.68
N PHE A 70 8.07 -7.36 -1.62
CA PHE A 70 7.24 -7.83 -2.73
C PHE A 70 8.04 -8.38 -3.92
N GLU A 71 9.18 -9.00 -3.68
CA GLU A 71 9.85 -9.80 -4.71
C GLU A 71 9.00 -11.07 -4.98
N PRO A 72 8.44 -11.26 -6.20
CA PRO A 72 7.48 -12.33 -6.46
C PRO A 72 8.00 -13.75 -6.17
N GLU A 73 9.25 -14.07 -6.52
CA GLU A 73 9.81 -15.41 -6.30
C GLU A 73 9.96 -15.72 -4.81
N ALA A 74 10.43 -14.76 -4.02
CA ALA A 74 10.58 -14.87 -2.58
C ALA A 74 9.24 -15.02 -1.87
N VAL A 75 8.23 -14.24 -2.27
CA VAL A 75 6.88 -14.36 -1.69
C VAL A 75 6.23 -15.69 -2.10
N ALA A 76 6.45 -16.16 -3.34
CA ALA A 76 5.96 -17.46 -3.79
C ALA A 76 6.57 -18.64 -3.02
N ALA A 77 7.77 -18.47 -2.46
CA ALA A 77 8.44 -19.46 -1.63
C ALA A 77 7.93 -19.49 -0.17
N PHE A 78 7.06 -18.56 0.25
CA PHE A 78 6.53 -18.54 1.61
C PHE A 78 5.74 -19.81 1.93
N GLY A 79 6.05 -20.40 3.07
CA GLY A 79 5.40 -21.62 3.58
C GLY A 79 4.38 -21.35 4.69
N ALA A 80 3.92 -22.43 5.32
CA ALA A 80 2.99 -22.35 6.44
C ALA A 80 3.56 -21.53 7.62
N ASP A 81 4.84 -21.70 7.93
CA ASP A 81 5.53 -20.99 9.02
C ASP A 81 5.58 -19.47 8.76
N ASP A 82 5.73 -19.06 7.50
CA ASP A 82 5.68 -17.65 7.11
C ASP A 82 4.29 -17.07 7.29
N VAL A 83 3.25 -17.81 6.90
CA VAL A 83 1.86 -17.39 7.11
C VAL A 83 1.57 -17.26 8.61
N GLU A 84 1.95 -18.23 9.44
CA GLU A 84 1.75 -18.19 10.88
C GLU A 84 2.47 -16.98 11.50
N ARG A 85 3.74 -16.77 11.12
CA ARG A 85 4.53 -15.60 11.55
C ARG A 85 3.84 -14.29 11.18
N LEU A 86 3.36 -14.17 9.94
CA LEU A 86 2.69 -12.97 9.45
C LEU A 86 1.35 -12.72 10.17
N MET A 87 0.61 -13.78 10.50
CA MET A 87 -0.63 -13.68 11.27
C MET A 87 -0.42 -13.17 12.70
N GLN A 88 0.81 -13.15 13.21
CA GLN A 88 1.14 -12.54 14.50
C GLN A 88 1.63 -11.09 14.39
N ASP A 89 1.86 -10.57 13.19
CA ASP A 89 2.39 -9.23 12.98
C ASP A 89 1.29 -8.15 13.00
N ALA A 90 1.18 -7.44 14.14
CA ALA A 90 0.22 -6.35 14.30
C ALA A 90 0.52 -5.12 13.43
N GLY A 91 1.71 -5.06 12.83
CA GLY A 91 2.14 -4.03 11.90
C GLY A 91 1.44 -4.12 10.54
N ILE A 92 0.90 -5.27 10.15
CA ILE A 92 0.09 -5.44 8.92
C ILE A 92 -1.40 -5.65 9.22
N ILE A 93 -2.18 -5.97 8.18
CA ILE A 93 -3.55 -6.45 8.31
C ILE A 93 -3.49 -7.98 8.42
N ARG A 94 -4.24 -8.54 9.37
CA ARG A 94 -4.26 -9.97 9.71
C ARG A 94 -5.68 -10.47 9.46
N ASN A 95 -5.93 -11.08 8.31
CA ASN A 95 -7.24 -11.48 7.80
C ASN A 95 -7.20 -12.88 7.20
#